data_AF-A0A7W0MEL0-F1
#
_entry.id   AF-A0A7W0MEL0-F1
#
_cell.length_a   1.000
_cell.length_b   1.000
_cell.length_c   1.000
_cell.angle_alpha   90.00
_cell.angle_beta   90.00
_cell.angle_gamma   90.00
#
_symmetry.space_group_name_H-M   'P 1'
#
loop_
_entity.id
_entity.type
_entity.pdbx_description
1 polymer ?
#
loop_
_entity_poly.entity_id
_entity_poly.type
_entity_poly.pdbx_seq_one_letter_code
_entity_poly.pdbx_strand_id
1 'polypeptide(L)'
;LIATSVVYDAVFVPGGKQSVDRLKEEMDAIHFVNEAFKHCKAIAAVGEAVDFIGVTFAGQAKKDKAVILSQNGADDAAENFIKAIAEHRNWERETARKVPA
;
A
#
# COMPACT_ATOMS: atom_id res chain seq x y z
N LEU A 1 3.56 7.31 19.08
CA LEU A 1 3.01 6.29 18.17
C LEU A 1 1.55 6.07 18.51
N ILE A 2 0.62 6.66 17.75
CA ILE A 2 -0.83 6.45 17.94
C ILE A 2 -1.42 5.45 16.94
N ALA A 3 -0.67 5.08 15.90
CA ALA A 3 -1.03 4.04 14.93
C ALA A 3 0.24 3.32 14.41
N THR A 4 0.14 2.02 14.20
CA THR A 4 1.20 1.13 13.68
C THR A 4 0.58 0.18 12.67
N SER A 5 1.26 -0.22 11.59
CA SER A 5 0.59 -1.04 10.57
C SER A 5 0.12 -2.38 11.14
N VAL A 6 0.78 -2.90 12.17
CA VAL A 6 0.52 -4.23 12.77
C VAL A 6 -0.90 -4.43 13.28
N VAL A 7 -1.65 -3.38 13.63
CA VAL A 7 -3.04 -3.49 14.12
C VAL A 7 -4.09 -3.45 13.01
N TYR A 8 -3.65 -3.35 11.74
CA TYR A 8 -4.52 -3.34 10.56
C TYR A 8 -4.19 -4.53 9.65
N ASP A 9 -5.18 -5.10 8.98
CA ASP A 9 -4.97 -6.22 8.05
C ASP A 9 -4.53 -5.76 6.64
N ALA A 10 -4.88 -4.54 6.25
CA ALA A 10 -4.56 -3.96 4.95
C ALA A 10 -4.53 -2.42 4.98
N VAL A 11 -4.01 -1.80 3.92
CA VAL A 11 -3.85 -0.34 3.81
C VAL A 11 -4.51 0.17 2.54
N PHE A 12 -5.35 1.19 2.66
CA PHE A 12 -5.93 1.91 1.52
C PHE A 12 -5.54 3.40 1.59
N VAL A 13 -5.06 3.97 0.48
CA VAL A 13 -4.71 5.38 0.38
C VAL A 13 -5.59 6.05 -0.68
N PRO A 14 -6.54 6.92 -0.28
CA PRO A 14 -7.36 7.67 -1.22
C PRO A 14 -6.55 8.79 -1.88
N GLY A 15 -7.01 9.22 -3.06
CA GLY A 15 -6.47 10.38 -3.76
C GLY A 15 -6.72 11.70 -3.03
N GLY A 16 -6.37 12.80 -3.68
CA GLY A 16 -6.37 14.14 -3.11
C GLY A 16 -4.98 14.73 -3.14
N LYS A 17 -4.69 15.45 -4.22
CA LYS A 17 -3.36 16.00 -4.54
C LYS A 17 -2.65 16.66 -3.35
N GLN A 18 -3.33 17.58 -2.64
CA GLN A 18 -2.73 18.30 -1.53
C GLN A 18 -2.32 17.39 -0.36
N SER A 19 -3.16 16.40 -0.04
CA SER A 19 -2.89 15.42 1.02
C SER A 19 -1.74 14.49 0.63
N VAL A 20 -1.76 14.00 -0.60
CA VAL A 20 -0.70 13.14 -1.17
C VAL A 20 0.65 13.86 -1.21
N ASP A 21 0.67 15.13 -1.60
CA ASP A 21 1.89 15.93 -1.64
C ASP A 21 2.51 16.06 -0.24
N ARG A 22 1.69 16.28 0.81
CA ARG A 22 2.15 16.25 2.21
C ARG A 22 2.59 14.87 2.67
N LEU A 23 1.86 13.81 2.29
CA LEU A 23 2.14 12.45 2.72
C LEU A 23 3.49 11.93 2.19
N LYS A 24 3.91 12.40 1.00
CA LYS A 24 5.24 12.11 0.43
C LYS A 24 6.39 12.70 1.23
N GLU A 25 6.13 13.71 2.06
CA GLU A 25 7.12 14.34 2.95
C GLU A 25 7.06 13.76 4.38
N GLU A 26 6.06 12.92 4.68
CA GLU A 26 5.85 12.32 6.00
C GLU A 26 6.49 10.94 6.10
N MET A 27 7.62 10.86 6.80
CA MET A 27 8.40 9.63 6.92
C MET A 27 7.65 8.51 7.65
N ASP A 28 6.82 8.85 8.63
CA ASP A 28 6.02 7.86 9.36
C ASP A 28 4.97 7.20 8.45
N ALA A 29 4.40 7.96 7.50
CA ALA A 29 3.45 7.42 6.53
C ALA A 29 4.13 6.49 5.51
N ILE A 30 5.31 6.87 5.02
CA ILE A 30 6.14 6.02 4.15
C ILE A 30 6.51 4.72 4.89
N HIS A 31 6.96 4.84 6.14
CA HIS A 31 7.29 3.70 6.97
C HIS A 31 6.08 2.78 7.19
N PHE A 32 4.90 3.33 7.47
CA PHE A 32 3.67 2.56 7.67
C PHE A 32 3.32 1.69 6.45
N VAL A 33 3.40 2.25 5.24
CA VAL A 33 3.16 1.49 3.99
C VAL A 33 4.24 0.43 3.78
N ASN A 34 5.51 0.76 4.04
CA ASN A 34 6.61 -0.19 3.91
C ASN A 34 6.52 -1.35 4.91
N GLU A 35 6.10 -1.08 6.14
CA GLU A 35 5.85 -2.09 7.17
C GLU A 35 4.70 -3.01 6.76
N ALA A 36 3.58 -2.45 6.28
CA ALA A 36 2.47 -3.23 5.74
C ALA A 36 2.92 -4.11 4.56
N PHE A 37 3.73 -3.56 3.66
CA PHE A 37 4.26 -4.25 2.49
C PHE A 37 5.16 -5.41 2.90
N LYS A 38 6.11 -5.18 3.84
CA LYS A 38 7.00 -6.19 4.44
C LYS A 38 6.22 -7.31 5.12
N HIS A 39 5.11 -6.98 5.77
CA HIS A 39 4.21 -7.93 6.41
C HIS A 39 3.23 -8.60 5.43
N CYS A 40 3.47 -8.52 4.12
CA CYS A 40 2.69 -9.22 3.11
C CYS A 40 1.21 -8.79 3.05
N LYS A 41 0.89 -7.58 3.53
CA LYS A 41 -0.49 -7.09 3.56
C LYS A 41 -0.93 -6.56 2.20
N ALA A 42 -2.23 -6.57 1.97
CA ALA A 42 -2.83 -5.90 0.83
C ALA A 42 -2.69 -4.38 0.97
N ILE A 43 -2.34 -3.72 -0.12
CA ILE A 43 -2.20 -2.26 -0.22
C ILE A 43 -2.96 -1.82 -1.46
N ALA A 44 -3.80 -0.80 -1.32
CA ALA A 44 -4.49 -0.19 -2.45
C ALA A 44 -4.32 1.33 -2.44
N ALA A 45 -4.17 1.93 -3.61
CA ALA A 45 -4.16 3.38 -3.77
C ALA A 45 -4.88 3.82 -5.05
N VAL A 46 -5.63 4.92 -4.95
CA VAL A 46 -6.44 5.44 -6.04
C VAL A 46 -6.13 6.91 -6.35
N GLY A 47 -6.29 7.31 -7.60
CA GLY A 47 -6.06 8.68 -8.06
C GLY A 47 -4.61 9.12 -7.82
N GLU A 48 -4.42 10.32 -7.27
CA GLU A 48 -3.08 10.87 -7.00
C GLU A 48 -2.29 10.05 -5.97
N ALA A 49 -2.94 9.24 -5.14
CA ALA A 49 -2.24 8.43 -4.14
C ALA A 49 -1.30 7.38 -4.73
N VAL A 50 -1.50 7.02 -6.01
CA VAL A 50 -0.56 6.17 -6.76
C VAL A 50 0.85 6.79 -6.75
N ASP A 51 0.97 8.12 -6.80
CA ASP A 51 2.25 8.82 -6.74
C ASP A 51 2.92 8.67 -5.37
N PHE A 52 2.13 8.67 -4.29
CA PHE A 52 2.66 8.42 -2.95
C PHE A 52 3.16 6.98 -2.81
N ILE A 53 2.43 5.99 -3.32
CA ILE A 53 2.93 4.60 -3.30
C ILE A 53 4.25 4.48 -4.08
N GLY A 54 4.44 5.26 -5.14
CA GLY A 54 5.67 5.32 -5.93
C GLY A 54 6.94 5.67 -5.13
N VAL A 55 6.83 6.40 -4.01
CA VAL A 55 7.98 6.71 -3.14
C VAL A 55 8.24 5.65 -2.07
N THR A 56 7.44 4.59 -2.03
CA THR A 56 7.55 3.47 -1.07
C THR A 56 8.12 2.22 -1.75
N PHE A 57 8.49 1.20 -0.98
CA PHE A 57 8.89 -0.10 -1.53
C PHE A 57 7.71 -0.83 -2.22
N ALA A 58 6.47 -0.55 -1.81
CA ALA A 58 5.29 -1.13 -2.45
C ALA A 58 5.14 -0.66 -3.91
N GLY A 59 5.51 0.59 -4.22
CA GLY A 59 5.50 1.11 -5.60
C GLY A 59 6.61 0.54 -6.49
N GLN A 60 7.69 0.03 -5.90
CA GLN A 60 8.79 -0.60 -6.64
C GLN A 60 8.51 -2.07 -6.99
N ALA A 61 7.54 -2.70 -6.32
CA ALA A 61 7.18 -4.10 -6.48
C ALA A 61 6.36 -4.33 -7.76
N LYS A 62 7.07 -4.38 -8.90
CA LYS A 62 6.46 -4.67 -10.20
C LYS A 62 5.82 -6.06 -10.18
N LYS A 63 4.54 -6.15 -10.57
CA LYS A 63 3.72 -7.38 -10.66
C LYS A 63 3.27 -7.97 -9.32
N ASP A 64 3.23 -7.18 -8.26
CA ASP A 64 2.67 -7.64 -7.00
C ASP A 64 1.14 -7.75 -7.05
N LYS A 65 0.59 -8.92 -6.73
CA LYS A 65 -0.85 -9.20 -6.80
C LYS A 65 -1.66 -8.50 -5.71
N ALA A 66 -1.02 -8.07 -4.64
CA ALA A 66 -1.67 -7.41 -3.49
C ALA A 66 -1.22 -5.95 -3.33
N VAL A 67 -0.66 -5.33 -4.39
CA VAL A 67 -0.55 -3.88 -4.52
C VAL A 67 -1.47 -3.43 -5.66
N ILE A 68 -2.61 -2.85 -5.31
CA ILE A 68 -3.66 -2.45 -6.25
C ILE A 68 -3.56 -0.95 -6.49
N LEU A 69 -3.15 -0.53 -7.68
CA LEU A 69 -2.99 0.87 -8.05
C LEU A 69 -3.94 1.22 -9.18
N SER A 70 -4.75 2.27 -9.00
CA SER A 70 -5.69 2.73 -10.03
C SER A 70 -5.70 4.25 -10.12
N GLN A 71 -5.39 4.81 -11.30
CA GLN A 71 -5.43 6.27 -11.49
C GLN A 71 -6.84 6.80 -11.79
N ASN A 72 -7.72 6.00 -12.42
CA ASN A 72 -8.95 6.51 -13.03
C ASN A 72 -10.25 5.81 -12.58
N GLY A 73 -10.21 4.89 -11.60
CA GLY A 73 -11.42 4.18 -11.16
C GLY A 73 -11.28 3.53 -9.79
N ALA A 74 -12.20 3.82 -8.88
CA ALA A 74 -12.20 3.29 -7.52
C ALA A 74 -12.88 1.92 -7.40
N ASP A 75 -13.87 1.63 -8.25
CA ASP A 75 -14.70 0.42 -8.11
C ASP A 75 -13.91 -0.87 -8.35
N ASP A 76 -13.19 -0.94 -9.47
CA ASP A 76 -12.31 -2.07 -9.77
C ASP A 76 -11.17 -2.21 -8.74
N ALA A 77 -10.67 -1.08 -8.24
CA ALA A 77 -9.63 -1.08 -7.21
C ALA A 77 -10.18 -1.64 -5.89
N ALA A 78 -11.40 -1.26 -5.51
CA ALA A 78 -12.07 -1.74 -4.31
C ALA A 78 -12.35 -3.25 -4.39
N GLU A 79 -12.87 -3.74 -5.53
CA GLU A 79 -13.14 -5.17 -5.71
C GLU A 79 -11.84 -6.01 -5.61
N ASN A 80 -10.78 -5.58 -6.31
CA ASN A 80 -9.50 -6.27 -6.27
C ASN A 80 -8.84 -6.18 -4.89
N PHE A 81 -9.00 -5.06 -4.19
CA PHE A 81 -8.50 -4.90 -2.83
C PHE A 81 -9.20 -5.83 -1.84
N ILE A 82 -10.54 -5.95 -1.92
CA ILE A 82 -11.31 -6.90 -1.10
C ILE A 82 -10.85 -8.33 -1.36
N LYS A 83 -10.66 -8.72 -2.63
CA LYS A 83 -10.12 -10.04 -2.99
C LYS A 83 -8.73 -10.27 -2.39
N ALA A 84 -7.83 -9.28 -2.47
CA ALA A 84 -6.50 -9.40 -1.88
C ALA A 84 -6.51 -9.50 -0.34
N ILE A 85 -7.46 -8.83 0.32
CA ILE A 85 -7.67 -8.96 1.77
C ILE A 85 -8.18 -10.37 2.12
N ALA A 86 -9.07 -10.95 1.30
CA ALA A 86 -9.63 -12.28 1.53
C ALA A 86 -8.56 -13.39 1.51
N GLU A 87 -7.48 -13.20 0.77
CA GLU A 87 -6.31 -14.09 0.78
C GLU A 87 -5.46 -13.99 2.06
N HIS A 88 -5.84 -13.12 3.01
CA HIS A 88 -5.16 -12.76 4.26
C HIS A 88 -3.81 -12.07 4.06
N ARG A 89 -2.90 -12.66 3.27
CA ARG A 89 -1.57 -12.12 2.95
C ARG A 89 -1.12 -12.53 1.54
N ASN A 90 -0.27 -11.72 0.91
CA ASN A 90 0.48 -12.11 -0.28
C ASN A 90 1.77 -12.84 0.10
N TRP A 91 1.67 -14.16 0.29
CA TRP A 91 2.78 -15.03 0.71
C TRP A 91 3.94 -15.10 -0.28
N GLU A 92 3.75 -14.70 -1.55
CA GLU A 92 4.86 -14.60 -2.52
C GLU A 92 5.95 -13.63 -2.06
N ARG A 93 5.62 -12.66 -1.20
CA ARG A 93 6.59 -11.71 -0.62
C ARG A 93 7.41 -12.30 0.54
N GLU A 94 6.99 -13.41 1.14
CA GLU A 94 7.61 -13.93 2.38
C GLU A 94 9.07 -14.36 2.16
N THR A 95 9.37 -14.96 1.01
CA THR A 95 10.72 -15.43 0.68
C THR A 95 11.67 -14.29 0.28
N ALA A 96 11.11 -13.14 -0.16
CA ALA A 96 11.85 -12.03 -0.72
C ALA A 96 12.05 -10.85 0.24
N ARG A 97 11.90 -11.03 1.56
CA ARG A 97 11.96 -9.97 2.60
C ARG A 97 13.28 -9.19 2.59
N LYS A 98 13.42 -8.23 1.67
CA LYS A 98 14.53 -7.29 1.53
C LYS A 98 14.15 -5.84 1.84
N VAL A 99 12.97 -5.64 2.42
CA VAL A 99 12.43 -4.33 2.77
C VAL A 99 12.88 -3.97 4.20
N PRO A 100 13.70 -2.93 4.38
CA PRO A 100 14.01 -2.41 5.71
C PRO A 100 12.75 -1.69 6.24
N ALA A 101 12.05 -2.34 7.16
CA ALA A 101 11.08 -1.68 8.04
C ALA A 101 11.56 -1.91 9.46
#